data_AF-A0A6B3IEU6-F1
#
_entry.id   AF-A0A6B3IEU6-F1
#
_cell.length_a   1.000
_cell.length_b   1.000
_cell.length_c   1.000
_cell.angle_alpha   90.00
_cell.angle_beta   90.00
_cell.angle_gamma   90.00
#
_symmetry.space_group_name_H-M   'P 1'
#
loop_
_entity.id
_entity.type
_entity.pdbx_description
1 polymer ?
#
loop_
_entity_poly.entity_id
_entity_poly.type
_entity_poly.pdbx_seq_one_letter_code
_entity_poly.pdbx_strand_id
1 'polypeptide(L)'
;TLATWCAVYTIADQSSDPYLSYVLHEDEDLIDGLKALLSKIAPPDPVPTPGARIWAAPSEAGHRAALSTSTRSLDHDAPLSMSTATRTILATAQAVGGETVVLPLVARNRVIGMLTLGKPS
;
A
#
# COMPACT_ATOMS: atom_id res chain seq x y z
N THR A 1 13.99 11.62 -4.44
CA THR A 1 12.77 11.56 -5.26
C THR A 1 11.57 11.63 -4.35
N LEU A 2 10.49 12.27 -4.84
CA LEU A 2 9.17 12.30 -4.19
C LEU A 2 8.60 10.87 -4.10
N ALA A 3 7.53 10.68 -3.32
CA ALA A 3 6.82 9.39 -3.29
C ALA A 3 6.29 9.03 -4.68
N THR A 4 6.43 7.77 -5.07
CA THR A 4 5.92 7.19 -6.33
C THR A 4 4.44 6.84 -6.22
N TRP A 5 3.95 6.62 -5.00
CA TRP A 5 2.53 6.39 -4.74
C TRP A 5 2.08 7.05 -3.44
N CYS A 6 0.79 7.31 -3.36
CA CYS A 6 0.16 7.76 -2.14
C CYS A 6 -1.21 7.13 -1.94
N ALA A 7 -1.60 6.95 -0.68
CA ALA A 7 -2.93 6.51 -0.34
C ALA A 7 -3.49 7.29 0.85
N VAL A 8 -4.78 7.58 0.80
CA VAL A 8 -5.50 8.34 1.81
C VAL A 8 -6.43 7.41 2.55
N TYR A 9 -6.24 7.33 3.86
CA TYR A 9 -7.16 6.67 4.77
C TYR A 9 -7.99 7.73 5.47
N THR A 10 -9.30 7.54 5.54
CA THR A 10 -10.23 8.47 6.17
C THR A 10 -10.92 7.81 7.35
N ILE A 11 -11.20 8.61 8.37
CA ILE A 11 -11.88 8.16 9.58
C ILE A 11 -13.27 8.80 9.58
N ALA A 12 -14.32 7.99 9.47
CA ALA A 12 -15.70 8.48 9.44
C ALA A 12 -16.16 8.98 10.81
N ASP A 13 -15.85 8.23 11.87
CA ASP A 13 -16.08 8.60 13.26
C ASP A 13 -14.88 8.17 14.12
N GLN A 14 -14.66 8.82 15.26
CA GLN A 14 -13.50 8.59 16.13
C GLN A 14 -13.44 7.17 16.71
N SER A 15 -14.57 6.46 16.72
CA SER A 15 -14.66 5.05 17.14
C SER A 15 -14.47 4.06 15.99
N SER A 16 -14.40 4.55 14.74
CA SER A 16 -14.33 3.72 13.54
C SER A 16 -12.91 3.51 13.06
N ASP A 17 -12.66 2.35 12.49
CA ASP A 17 -11.39 2.05 11.84
C ASP A 17 -11.18 2.93 10.59
N PRO A 18 -9.95 3.38 10.31
CA PRO A 18 -9.65 4.10 9.08
C PRO A 18 -9.90 3.21 7.86
N TYR A 19 -10.59 3.75 6.85
CA TYR A 19 -10.81 3.03 5.58
C TYR A 19 -10.07 3.71 4.43
N LEU A 20 -9.66 2.91 3.46
CA LEU A 20 -8.95 3.36 2.27
C LEU A 20 -9.90 4.13 1.35
N SER A 21 -9.69 5.44 1.21
CA SER A 21 -10.51 6.32 0.38
C SER A 21 -9.94 6.51 -1.02
N TYR A 22 -8.64 6.76 -1.12
CA TYR A 22 -7.98 7.05 -2.40
C TYR A 22 -6.61 6.38 -2.47
N VAL A 23 -6.23 5.96 -3.68
CA VAL A 23 -4.91 5.43 -4.03
C VAL A 23 -4.49 6.07 -5.33
N LEU A 24 -3.26 6.56 -5.38
CA LEU A 24 -2.62 7.14 -6.55
C LEU A 24 -1.22 6.53 -6.70
N HIS A 25 -0.80 6.35 -7.94
CA HIS A 25 0.53 5.89 -8.31
C HIS A 25 0.97 6.67 -9.55
N GLU A 26 2.27 6.90 -9.74
CA GLU A 26 2.80 7.62 -10.91
C GLU A 26 2.50 6.90 -12.24
N ASP A 27 2.53 5.57 -12.18
CA ASP A 27 2.02 4.64 -13.18
C ASP A 27 0.60 4.18 -12.84
N GLU A 28 -0.39 4.57 -13.66
CA GLU A 28 -1.81 4.28 -13.43
C GLU A 28 -2.14 2.79 -13.49
N ASP A 29 -1.38 2.00 -14.25
CA ASP A 29 -1.60 0.55 -14.39
C ASP A 29 -1.33 -0.21 -13.07
N LEU A 30 -0.58 0.41 -12.14
CA LEU A 30 -0.25 -0.16 -10.84
C LEU A 30 -1.25 0.21 -9.73
N ILE A 31 -2.19 1.12 -9.99
CA ILE A 31 -3.17 1.58 -8.98
C ILE A 31 -4.04 0.44 -8.49
N ASP A 32 -4.56 -0.40 -9.39
CA ASP A 32 -5.43 -1.51 -9.02
C ASP A 32 -4.70 -2.57 -8.19
N GLY A 33 -3.46 -2.89 -8.55
CA GLY A 33 -2.61 -3.80 -7.78
C GLY A 33 -2.31 -3.24 -6.39
N LEU A 34 -1.97 -1.96 -6.31
CA LEU A 34 -1.69 -1.28 -5.04
C LEU A 34 -2.94 -1.23 -4.15
N LYS A 35 -4.10 -0.88 -4.70
CA LYS A 35 -5.38 -0.88 -3.98
C LYS A 35 -5.74 -2.27 -3.47
N ALA A 36 -5.56 -3.31 -4.29
CA ALA A 36 -5.82 -4.69 -3.90
C ALA A 36 -4.87 -5.16 -2.78
N LEU A 37 -3.61 -4.70 -2.79
CA LEU A 37 -2.64 -4.99 -1.74
C LEU A 37 -3.01 -4.26 -0.44
N LEU A 38 -3.19 -2.94 -0.48
CA LEU A 38 -3.50 -2.11 0.67
C LEU A 38 -4.83 -2.49 1.34
N SER A 39 -5.81 -2.98 0.57
CA SER A 39 -7.08 -3.48 1.11
C SER A 39 -6.95 -4.77 1.94
N LYS A 40 -5.82 -5.47 1.86
CA LYS A 40 -5.53 -6.70 2.63
C LYS A 40 -4.70 -6.43 3.89
N ILE A 41 -4.21 -5.20 4.05
CA ILE A 41 -3.35 -4.80 5.16
C ILE A 41 -4.20 -4.05 6.18
N ALA A 42 -3.90 -4.22 7.46
CA ALA A 42 -4.51 -3.40 8.49
C ALA A 42 -4.17 -1.91 8.24
N PRO A 43 -5.16 -1.00 8.31
CA PRO A 43 -4.91 0.42 8.15
C PRO A 43 -3.93 0.94 9.21
N PRO A 44 -3.20 2.03 8.94
CA PRO A 44 -2.26 2.60 9.90
C PRO A 44 -2.99 3.20 11.12
N ASP A 45 -2.38 3.08 12.30
CA ASP A 45 -2.96 3.59 13.55
C ASP A 45 -3.13 5.12 13.54
N PRO A 46 -4.31 5.64 13.90
CA PRO A 46 -4.63 7.06 13.89
C PRO A 46 -4.07 7.78 15.14
N VAL A 47 -2.75 7.87 15.22
CA VAL A 47 -2.07 8.53 16.35
C VAL A 47 -1.98 10.04 16.08
N PRO A 48 -2.38 10.91 17.04
CA PRO A 48 -2.41 12.35 16.87
C PRO A 48 -1.04 13.02 16.93
N THR A 49 0.02 12.26 17.22
CA THR A 49 1.39 12.78 17.32
C THR A 49 1.81 13.38 15.97
N PRO A 50 2.15 14.68 15.93
CA PRO A 50 2.65 15.30 14.71
C PRO A 50 3.94 14.64 14.23
N GLY A 51 4.03 14.42 12.91
CA GLY A 51 5.24 13.91 12.28
C GLY A 51 4.97 12.74 11.32
N ALA A 52 5.91 12.55 10.39
CA ALA A 52 5.92 11.38 9.53
C ALA A 52 6.39 10.16 10.33
N ARG A 53 5.65 9.06 10.22
CA ARG A 53 6.00 7.79 10.86
C ARG A 53 6.21 6.72 9.80
N ILE A 54 7.22 5.89 10.00
CA ILE A 54 7.48 4.75 9.12
C ILE A 54 6.37 3.72 9.30
N TRP A 55 5.88 3.17 8.19
CA TRP A 55 4.88 2.11 8.19
C TRP A 55 5.36 0.98 7.27
N ALA A 56 5.87 -0.09 7.86
CA ALA A 56 6.47 -1.21 7.12
C ALA A 56 5.43 -2.17 6.51
N ALA A 57 4.15 -2.05 6.87
CA ALA A 57 3.15 -3.04 6.47
C ALA A 57 2.98 -3.19 4.93
N PRO A 58 3.03 -2.11 4.11
CA PRO A 58 3.01 -2.24 2.65
C PRO A 58 4.22 -2.96 2.07
N SER A 59 5.44 -2.66 2.54
CA SER A 59 6.65 -3.31 2.05
C SER A 59 6.71 -4.78 2.47
N GLU A 60 6.31 -5.11 3.69
CA GLU A 60 6.16 -6.50 4.16
C GLU A 60 5.12 -7.29 3.36
N ALA A 61 3.98 -6.66 3.06
CA ALA A 61 2.92 -7.29 2.26
C ALA A 61 3.35 -7.50 0.80
N GLY A 62 4.04 -6.52 0.20
CA GLY A 62 4.64 -6.64 -1.12
C GLY A 62 5.65 -7.77 -1.18
N HIS A 63 6.55 -7.85 -0.19
CA HIS A 63 7.54 -8.92 -0.09
C HIS A 63 6.89 -10.31 0.02
N ARG A 64 5.87 -10.45 0.88
CA ARG A 64 5.11 -11.71 1.02
C ARG A 64 4.37 -12.10 -0.28
N ALA A 65 3.82 -11.12 -1.00
CA ALA A 65 3.17 -11.35 -2.29
C ALA A 65 4.18 -11.82 -3.37
N ALA A 66 5.38 -11.22 -3.40
CA ALA A 66 6.44 -11.64 -4.30
C ALA A 66 6.89 -13.09 -4.03
N LEU A 67 7.15 -13.43 -2.76
CA LEU A 67 7.53 -14.80 -2.36
C LEU A 67 6.48 -15.84 -2.75
N SER A 68 5.20 -15.55 -2.46
CA SER A 68 4.08 -16.45 -2.79
C SER A 68 3.92 -16.67 -4.29
N THR A 69 4.31 -15.68 -5.09
CA THR A 69 4.26 -15.76 -6.55
C THR A 69 5.42 -16.60 -7.09
N SER A 70 6.63 -16.44 -6.53
CA SER A 70 7.79 -17.26 -6.87
C SER A 70 7.57 -18.75 -6.57
N THR A 71 6.96 -19.09 -5.41
CA THR A 71 6.66 -20.50 -5.10
C THR A 71 5.66 -21.09 -6.10
N ARG A 72 4.61 -20.34 -6.44
CA ARG A 72 3.59 -20.78 -7.41
C ARG A 72 4.15 -21.01 -8.81
N SER A 73 5.13 -20.22 -9.23
CA SER A 73 5.77 -20.38 -10.55
C SER A 73 6.65 -21.63 -10.65
N LEU A 74 7.17 -22.15 -9.53
CA LEU A 74 7.95 -23.39 -9.51
C LEU A 74 7.06 -24.63 -9.62
N ASP A 75 5.82 -24.54 -9.17
CA ASP A 75 4.87 -25.66 -9.11
C ASP A 75 4.03 -25.84 -10.40
N HIS A 76 4.03 -24.89 -11.35
CA HIS A 76 3.02 -24.87 -12.40
C HIS A 76 3.54 -24.47 -13.80
N ASP A 77 3.41 -25.39 -14.76
CA ASP A 77 3.45 -25.16 -16.21
C ASP A 77 2.15 -24.42 -16.62
N ALA A 78 2.16 -23.09 -16.48
CA ALA A 78 0.96 -22.26 -16.49
C ALA A 78 0.77 -21.46 -17.79
N PRO A 79 -0.48 -21.26 -18.27
CA PRO A 79 -0.77 -20.53 -19.50
C PRO A 79 -0.42 -19.03 -19.39
N LEU A 80 -0.18 -18.39 -20.55
CA LEU A 80 0.25 -17.00 -20.73
C LEU A 80 -0.53 -15.94 -19.91
N SER A 81 -1.80 -16.19 -19.56
CA SER A 81 -2.63 -15.31 -18.73
C SER A 81 -2.13 -15.17 -17.28
N MET A 82 -1.51 -16.22 -16.70
CA MET A 82 -0.88 -16.13 -15.39
C MET A 82 0.38 -15.26 -15.39
N SER A 83 1.05 -15.11 -16.54
CA SER A 83 2.28 -14.32 -16.65
C SER A 83 2.04 -12.82 -16.41
N THR A 84 0.91 -12.29 -16.90
CA THR A 84 0.57 -10.86 -16.72
C THR A 84 0.19 -10.57 -15.28
N ALA A 85 -0.68 -11.38 -14.67
CA ALA A 85 -1.03 -11.21 -13.25
C ALA A 85 0.18 -11.33 -12.33
N THR A 86 1.09 -12.27 -12.62
CA THR A 86 2.36 -12.43 -11.90
C THR A 86 3.24 -11.19 -12.05
N ARG A 87 3.36 -10.65 -13.27
CA ARG A 87 4.11 -9.41 -13.54
C ARG A 87 3.52 -8.22 -12.80
N THR A 88 2.21 -8.07 -12.76
CA THR A 88 1.54 -7.00 -12.00
C THR A 88 1.80 -7.14 -10.50
N ILE A 89 1.69 -8.34 -9.92
CA ILE A 89 1.99 -8.56 -8.50
C ILE A 89 3.44 -8.22 -8.17
N LEU A 90 4.39 -8.66 -9.00
CA LEU A 90 5.80 -8.34 -8.85
C LEU A 90 6.06 -6.83 -8.98
N ALA A 91 5.45 -6.16 -9.96
CA ALA A 91 5.58 -4.71 -10.14
C ALA A 91 5.00 -3.93 -8.96
N THR A 92 3.81 -4.31 -8.45
CA THR A 92 3.26 -3.74 -7.23
C THR A 92 4.17 -3.98 -6.03
N ALA A 93 4.76 -5.18 -5.90
CA ALA A 93 5.69 -5.49 -4.81
C ALA A 93 6.95 -4.61 -4.85
N GLN A 94 7.48 -4.31 -6.04
CA GLN A 94 8.60 -3.38 -6.22
C GLN A 94 8.20 -1.94 -5.87
N ALA A 95 7.00 -1.51 -6.29
CA ALA A 95 6.49 -0.17 -6.00
C ALA A 95 6.31 0.11 -4.50
N VAL A 96 5.95 -0.90 -3.71
CA VAL A 96 5.80 -0.78 -2.24
C VAL A 96 7.03 -1.23 -1.44
N GLY A 97 8.07 -1.73 -2.11
CA GLY A 97 9.21 -2.37 -1.46
C GLY A 97 10.10 -1.42 -0.66
N GLY A 98 10.02 -0.12 -0.94
CA GLY A 98 10.84 0.89 -0.28
C GLY A 98 10.22 1.46 1.00
N GLU A 99 10.72 2.62 1.40
CA GLU A 99 10.25 3.33 2.58
C GLU A 99 8.82 3.83 2.38
N THR A 100 7.92 3.48 3.30
CA THR A 100 6.58 4.05 3.38
C THR A 100 6.44 4.87 4.65
N VAL A 101 5.96 6.09 4.51
CA VAL A 101 5.71 7.02 5.63
C VAL A 101 4.25 7.40 5.69
N VAL A 102 3.78 7.67 6.90
CA VAL A 102 2.40 8.00 7.22
C VAL A 102 2.37 9.33 7.95
N LEU A 103 1.55 10.26 7.47
CA LEU A 103 1.32 11.56 8.07
C LEU A 103 -0.14 11.67 8.53
N PRO A 104 -0.40 12.08 9.79
CA PRO A 104 -1.76 12.31 10.25
C PRO A 104 -2.37 13.55 9.58
N LEU A 105 -3.60 13.40 9.07
CA LEU A 105 -4.42 14.50 8.62
C LEU A 105 -5.20 15.02 9.83
N VAL A 106 -4.82 16.18 10.35
CA VAL A 106 -5.42 16.78 11.54
C VAL A 106 -6.24 17.99 11.15
N ALA A 107 -7.51 18.01 11.56
CA ALA A 107 -8.39 19.17 11.44
C ALA A 107 -9.10 19.40 12.76
N ARG A 108 -9.21 20.66 13.20
CA ARG A 108 -9.90 21.04 14.45
C ARG A 108 -9.40 20.25 15.67
N ASN A 109 -8.07 20.07 15.78
CA ASN A 109 -7.43 19.30 16.85
C ASN A 109 -7.87 17.82 16.91
N ARG A 110 -8.27 17.23 15.77
CA ARG A 110 -8.67 15.83 15.64
C ARG A 110 -8.06 15.21 14.39
N VAL A 111 -7.67 13.93 14.49
CA VAL A 111 -7.23 13.15 13.33
C VAL A 111 -8.47 12.79 12.51
N ILE A 112 -8.51 13.22 11.25
CA ILE A 112 -9.59 12.92 10.30
C ILE A 112 -9.19 11.85 9.28
N GLY A 113 -7.92 11.46 9.26
CA GLY A 113 -7.38 10.49 8.33
C GLY A 113 -5.86 10.43 8.37
N MET A 114 -5.29 9.63 7.48
CA MET A 114 -3.84 9.46 7.33
C MET A 114 -3.47 9.54 5.84
N LEU A 115 -2.44 10.31 5.51
CA LEU A 115 -1.80 10.30 4.20
C LEU A 115 -0.59 9.37 4.26
N THR A 116 -0.60 8.33 3.43
CA THR A 116 0.49 7.38 3.29
C THR A 116 1.23 7.68 2.00
N LEU A 117 2.56 7.67 2.05
CA LEU A 117 3.45 8.00 0.94
C LEU A 117 4.52 6.91 0.87
N GLY A 118 4.65 6.27 -0.29
CA GLY A 118 5.66 5.23 -0.48
C GLY A 118 6.64 5.55 -1.59
N LYS A 119 7.88 5.08 -1.39
CA LYS A 119 8.93 5.07 -2.40
C LYS A 119 9.18 3.64 -2.88
N PRO A 120 9.59 3.44 -4.14
CA PRO A 120 10.02 2.14 -4.62
C PRO A 120 11.34 1.76 -3.93
N SER A 121 11.62 0.45 -3.86
CA SER A 121 12.89 -0.09 -3.35
C SER A 121 14.04 0.04 -4.35
#